data_AF-A0A0L0CBG8-F1
#
_entry.id   AF-A0A0L0CBG8-F1
#
_cell.length_a   1.000
_cell.length_b   1.000
_cell.length_c   1.000
_cell.angle_alpha   90.00
_cell.angle_beta   90.00
_cell.angle_gamma   90.00
#
_symmetry.space_group_name_H-M   'P 1'
#
loop_
_entity.id
_entity.type
_entity.pdbx_description
1 polymer ?
#
loop_
_entity_poly.entity_id
_entity_poly.type
_entity_poly.pdbx_seq_one_letter_code
_entity_poly.pdbx_strand_id
1 'polypeptide(L)'
;MFTNILHKTCATLSNYGQMMFTREAHVFNRAVLKCKVRCHFPKPREVKRIKVHGWEARMSTEGGRRVLMRRILKGRYDLAH
;
A
#
# COMPACT_ATOMS: atom_id res chain seq x y z
N MET A 1 21.08 37.84 -44.16
CA MET A 1 20.63 36.42 -44.19
C MET A 1 21.21 35.58 -43.05
N PHE A 2 22.45 35.79 -42.61
CA PHE A 2 23.11 34.99 -41.55
C PHE A 2 22.59 35.21 -40.11
N THR A 3 22.06 36.38 -39.78
CA THR A 3 21.52 36.70 -38.44
C THR A 3 20.30 35.86 -38.08
N ASN A 4 19.42 35.58 -39.05
CA ASN A 4 18.23 34.76 -38.86
C ASN A 4 18.55 33.27 -38.68
N ILE A 5 19.68 32.79 -39.21
CA ILE A 5 20.11 31.39 -39.05
C ILE A 5 20.65 31.17 -37.63
N LEU A 6 21.49 32.10 -37.14
CA LEU A 6 22.04 32.05 -35.77
C LEU A 6 20.97 32.18 -34.69
N HIS A 7 19.94 32.99 -34.92
CA HIS A 7 18.83 33.13 -33.97
C HIS A 7 17.97 31.85 -33.90
N LYS A 8 17.77 31.17 -35.04
CA LYS A 8 17.04 29.90 -35.11
C LYS A 8 17.80 28.74 -34.48
N THR A 9 19.12 28.68 -34.63
CA THR A 9 19.94 27.64 -33.98
C THR A 9 20.07 27.86 -32.47
N CYS A 10 20.15 29.09 -32.00
CA CYS A 10 20.14 29.41 -30.57
C CYS A 10 18.80 29.02 -29.91
N ALA A 11 17.68 29.33 -30.59
CA ALA A 11 16.34 28.97 -30.11
C ALA A 11 16.08 27.45 -30.14
N THR A 12 16.65 26.69 -31.09
CA THR A 12 16.54 25.23 -31.05
C THR A 12 17.40 24.64 -29.94
N LEU A 13 18.62 25.12 -29.73
CA LEU A 13 19.50 24.66 -28.65
C LEU A 13 18.95 24.94 -27.24
N SER A 14 18.30 26.10 -27.03
CA SER A 14 17.63 26.39 -25.76
C SER A 14 16.43 25.45 -25.54
N ASN A 15 15.65 25.14 -26.59
CA ASN A 15 14.55 24.17 -26.51
C ASN A 15 15.03 22.73 -26.28
N TYR A 16 16.14 22.30 -26.91
CA TYR A 16 16.78 21.00 -26.64
C TYR A 16 17.34 20.93 -25.21
N GLY A 17 17.91 22.02 -24.70
CA GLY A 17 18.37 22.14 -23.31
C GLY A 17 17.22 22.07 -22.31
N GLN A 18 16.11 22.76 -22.58
CA GLN A 18 14.88 22.70 -21.78
C GLN A 18 14.32 21.26 -21.75
N MET A 19 14.26 20.58 -22.90
CA MET A 19 13.78 19.19 -23.03
C MET A 19 14.64 18.17 -22.25
N MET A 20 15.95 18.41 -22.16
CA MET A 20 16.86 17.54 -21.40
C MET A 20 16.82 17.82 -19.90
N PHE A 21 16.54 19.06 -19.47
CA PHE A 21 16.40 19.43 -18.05
C PHE A 21 15.02 19.07 -17.48
N THR A 22 13.94 19.08 -18.27
CA THR A 22 12.58 18.69 -17.83
C THR A 22 12.27 17.21 -17.98
N ARG A 23 13.27 16.34 -18.18
CA ARG A 23 13.12 14.89 -17.93
C ARG A 23 13.13 14.61 -16.42
N GLU A 24 12.19 15.25 -15.75
CA GLU A 24 11.80 15.04 -14.36
C GLU A 24 11.24 13.61 -14.24
N ALA A 25 12.04 12.72 -13.65
CA ALA A 25 11.70 11.67 -12.68
C ALA A 25 10.23 11.14 -12.59
N HIS A 26 9.53 10.90 -13.69
CA HIS A 26 8.10 10.53 -13.67
C HIS A 26 7.75 9.20 -14.33
N VAL A 27 8.68 8.23 -14.39
CA VAL A 27 8.31 6.85 -14.78
C VAL A 27 7.91 6.00 -13.56
N PHE A 28 8.34 6.37 -12.36
CA PHE A 28 8.02 5.67 -11.11
C PHE A 28 7.53 6.62 -10.01
N ASN A 29 6.46 7.36 -10.28
CA ASN A 29 5.76 8.06 -9.21
C ASN A 29 5.05 7.01 -8.31
N ARG A 30 5.71 6.63 -7.21
CA ARG A 30 5.22 5.63 -6.25
C ARG A 30 3.85 5.98 -5.66
N ALA A 31 3.47 7.26 -5.66
CA ALA A 31 2.15 7.70 -5.20
C ALA A 31 1.04 7.31 -6.19
N VAL A 32 1.33 7.30 -7.50
CA VAL A 32 0.38 6.91 -8.56
C VAL A 32 0.23 5.37 -8.63
N LEU A 33 1.31 4.63 -8.35
CA LEU A 33 1.33 3.17 -8.40
C LEU A 33 0.80 2.48 -7.13
N LYS A 34 0.51 3.21 -6.04
CA LYS A 34 -0.09 2.62 -4.84
C LYS A 34 -1.59 2.40 -5.09
N CYS A 35 -2.00 1.13 -5.09
CA CYS A 35 -3.42 0.79 -4.97
C CYS A 35 -4.03 1.54 -3.78
N LYS A 36 -5.18 2.21 -3.99
CA LYS A 36 -5.91 2.91 -2.94
C LYS A 36 -6.23 1.92 -1.82
N VAL A 37 -5.55 2.07 -0.68
CA VAL A 37 -5.81 1.24 0.50
C VAL A 37 -7.25 1.51 0.94
N ARG A 38 -8.08 0.47 1.03
CA ARG A 38 -9.43 0.60 1.54
C ARG A 38 -9.36 0.80 3.05
N CYS A 39 -9.65 2.02 3.50
CA CYS A 39 -9.68 2.36 4.93
C CYS A 39 -11.04 2.08 5.59
N HIS A 40 -11.98 1.44 4.88
CA HIS A 40 -13.27 1.07 5.45
C HIS A 40 -13.13 -0.25 6.22
N PHE A 41 -12.79 -0.13 7.49
CA PHE A 41 -12.88 -1.26 8.41
C PHE A 41 -14.35 -1.60 8.68
N PRO A 42 -14.68 -2.89 8.87
CA PRO A 42 -16.02 -3.27 9.28
C PRO A 42 -16.38 -2.58 10.60
N LYS A 43 -17.63 -2.13 10.71
CA LYS A 43 -18.15 -1.55 11.96
C LYS A 43 -18.03 -2.56 13.10
N PRO A 44 -17.58 -2.15 14.30
CA PRO A 44 -17.44 -3.06 15.43
C PRO A 44 -18.80 -3.63 15.83
N ARG A 45 -18.88 -4.95 15.99
CA ARG A 45 -20.08 -5.65 16.46
C ARG A 45 -19.68 -6.78 17.39
N GLU A 46 -19.94 -6.59 18.67
CA GLU A 46 -19.46 -7.46 19.74
C GLU A 46 -20.01 -8.89 19.65
N VAL A 47 -21.30 -9.01 19.37
CA VAL A 47 -21.96 -10.31 19.15
C VAL A 47 -21.30 -11.11 18.03
N LYS A 48 -20.86 -10.44 16.95
CA LYS A 48 -20.17 -11.11 15.85
C LYS A 48 -18.74 -11.47 16.24
N ARG A 49 -18.04 -10.59 16.97
CA ARG A 49 -16.67 -10.81 17.45
C ARG A 49 -16.58 -12.09 18.30
N ILE A 50 -17.45 -12.21 19.31
CA ILE A 50 -17.48 -13.37 20.22
C ILE A 50 -17.91 -14.64 19.47
N LYS A 51 -18.97 -14.58 18.65
CA LYS A 51 -19.44 -15.77 17.90
C LYS A 51 -18.41 -16.32 16.92
N VAL A 52 -17.60 -15.47 16.29
CA VAL A 52 -16.64 -15.90 15.25
C VAL A 52 -15.27 -16.21 15.86
N HIS A 53 -14.86 -15.50 16.91
CA HIS A 53 -13.49 -15.58 17.41
C HIS A 53 -13.36 -15.91 18.90
N GLY A 54 -14.46 -16.04 19.61
CA GLY A 54 -14.48 -16.33 21.04
C GLY A 54 -14.03 -17.74 21.38
N TRP A 55 -13.85 -17.98 22.67
CA TRP A 55 -13.32 -19.24 23.19
C TRP A 55 -14.10 -20.47 22.72
N GLU A 56 -15.42 -20.45 22.85
CA GLU A 56 -16.30 -21.55 22.46
C GLU A 56 -16.21 -21.86 20.97
N ALA A 57 -16.16 -20.82 20.13
CA ALA A 57 -16.01 -20.95 18.69
C ALA A 57 -14.66 -21.57 18.28
N ARG A 58 -13.61 -21.39 19.10
CA ARG A 58 -12.32 -22.06 18.90
C ARG A 58 -12.34 -23.50 19.40
N MET A 59 -13.00 -23.76 20.52
CA MET A 59 -13.07 -25.11 21.09
C MET A 59 -13.94 -26.07 20.25
N SER A 60 -14.96 -25.56 19.55
CA SER A 60 -15.89 -26.38 18.76
C SER A 60 -15.24 -27.09 17.57
N THR A 61 -14.14 -26.55 17.03
CA THR A 61 -13.44 -27.13 15.86
C THR A 61 -12.07 -27.66 16.23
N GLU A 62 -11.62 -28.72 15.56
CA GLU A 62 -10.24 -29.21 15.73
C GLU A 62 -9.19 -28.15 15.37
N GLY A 63 -9.43 -27.41 14.28
CA GLY A 63 -8.55 -26.34 13.84
C GLY A 63 -8.44 -25.21 14.87
N GLY A 64 -9.56 -24.84 15.51
CA GLY A 64 -9.58 -23.83 16.56
C GLY A 64 -8.82 -24.28 17.82
N ARG A 65 -8.97 -25.54 18.23
CA ARG A 65 -8.17 -26.13 19.34
C ARG A 65 -6.66 -26.07 19.04
N ARG A 66 -6.24 -26.40 17.82
CA ARG A 66 -4.82 -26.27 17.40
C ARG A 66 -4.33 -24.81 17.43
N VAL A 67 -5.19 -23.84 17.10
CA VAL A 67 -4.85 -22.41 17.22
C VAL A 67 -4.61 -22.03 18.68
N LEU A 68 -5.46 -22.47 19.60
CA LEU A 68 -5.28 -22.21 21.04
C LEU A 68 -3.97 -22.81 21.55
N MET A 69 -3.68 -24.08 21.21
CA MET A 69 -2.41 -24.73 21.57
C MET A 69 -1.20 -23.93 21.10
N ARG A 70 -1.20 -23.44 19.84
CA ARG A 70 -0.12 -22.59 19.31
C ARG A 70 0.01 -21.26 20.03
N ARG A 71 -1.11 -20.65 20.45
CA ARG A 71 -1.09 -19.38 21.19
C ARG A 71 -0.56 -19.56 22.61
N ILE A 72 -0.91 -20.66 23.28
CA ILE A 72 -0.39 -21.06 24.59
C ILE A 72 1.11 -21.31 24.49
N LEU A 73 1.56 -22.09 23.50
CA LEU A 73 2.98 -22.38 23.30
C LEU A 73 3.81 -21.12 23.02
N LYS A 74 3.21 -20.14 22.32
CA LYS A 74 3.84 -18.83 22.09
C LYS A 74 3.83 -17.93 23.34
N GLY A 75 3.06 -18.27 24.38
CA GLY A 75 2.92 -17.46 25.60
C GLY A 75 2.09 -16.19 25.40
N ARG A 76 1.04 -16.23 24.55
CA ARG A 76 0.12 -15.10 24.41
C ARG A 76 -0.77 -14.98 25.65
N TYR A 77 -0.88 -13.78 26.21
CA TYR A 77 -1.78 -13.48 27.33
C TYR A 77 -3.26 -13.70 26.95
N ASP A 78 -3.67 -13.13 25.82
CA ASP A 78 -5.00 -13.36 25.24
C ASP A 78 -4.93 -14.54 24.25
N LEU A 79 -5.76 -15.56 24.49
CA LEU A 79 -5.88 -16.75 23.64
C LEU A 79 -7.05 -16.66 22.66
N ALA A 80 -8.16 -16.08 23.06
CA ALA A 80 -9.38 -15.94 22.29
C ALA A 80 -10.15 -14.69 22.72
N HIS A 81 -10.90 -14.16 21.77
CA HIS A 81 -11.66 -12.91 21.92
C HIS A 81 -12.77 -12.99 22.95
#